data_AF-A0A382J235-F1
#
_entry.id   AF-A0A382J235-F1
#
_cell.length_a   1.000
_cell.length_b   1.000
_cell.length_c   1.000
_cell.angle_alpha   90.00
_cell.angle_beta   90.00
_cell.angle_gamma   90.00
#
_symmetry.space_group_name_H-M   'P 1'
#
loop_
_entity.id
_entity.type
_entity.pdbx_description
1 polymer ?
#
loop_
_entity_poly.entity_id
_entity_poly.type
_entity_poly.pdbx_seq_one_letter_code
_entity_poly.pdbx_strand_id
1 'polypeptide(L)'
;MQNSRISKQVCIFLSWVSFAFPQIEFDVHWTPYVTYYLSMVDINTGESNMPIFLSELSRESGAPDSIGVDIEFEIIIDSDALGVDHETLVKVETTQPLILSAPIHLSNMDLNLTTDQVFDNQGNPVALHLDITEQLDMEQAEQMFSAIVQTGQLPDGVYTFRVVATSENGEQIVKEDVLNISNPASLQLVSPGGILSDTTINEVYTSYPVLQWESDPCNYIDPMTGESGCEYFIRVAEFKSQEHSSMDQAIESVTRLPLDQ
;
A
#
# COMPACT_ATOMS: atom_id res chain seq x y z
N MET A 1 83.85 -10.27 6.43
CA MET A 1 82.78 -11.02 7.13
C MET A 1 82.03 -10.07 8.03
N GLN A 2 80.86 -9.55 7.62
CA GLN A 2 79.85 -9.04 8.56
C GLN A 2 78.50 -8.96 7.83
N ASN A 3 77.64 -9.94 8.09
CA ASN A 3 76.26 -9.98 7.61
C ASN A 3 75.43 -9.00 8.44
N SER A 4 74.84 -7.98 7.81
CA SER A 4 73.79 -7.16 8.42
C SER A 4 72.43 -7.66 7.95
N ARG A 5 71.67 -8.24 8.88
CA ARG A 5 70.28 -8.70 8.68
C ARG A 5 69.35 -7.49 8.70
N ILE A 6 68.67 -7.23 7.58
CA ILE A 6 67.56 -6.29 7.51
C ILE A 6 66.31 -7.01 8.05
N SER A 7 65.92 -6.67 9.28
CA SER A 7 64.66 -7.10 9.89
C SER A 7 63.53 -6.21 9.34
N LYS A 8 62.71 -6.74 8.44
CA LYS A 8 61.46 -6.09 8.03
C LYS A 8 60.46 -6.16 9.20
N GLN A 9 60.18 -5.02 9.83
CA GLN A 9 59.01 -4.87 10.69
C GLN A 9 57.77 -4.84 9.80
N VAL A 10 56.94 -5.88 9.92
CA VAL A 10 55.61 -5.93 9.33
C VAL A 10 54.68 -5.23 10.32
N CYS A 11 54.29 -3.99 10.02
CA CYS A 11 53.19 -3.32 10.71
C CYS A 11 51.88 -3.90 10.19
N ILE A 12 51.26 -4.78 10.98
CA ILE A 12 49.89 -5.23 10.76
C ILE A 12 48.97 -4.09 11.22
N PHE A 13 48.40 -3.35 10.28
CA PHE A 13 47.27 -2.47 10.54
C PHE A 13 46.05 -3.36 10.81
N LEU A 14 45.70 -3.54 12.08
CA LEU A 14 44.38 -4.03 12.47
C LEU A 14 43.38 -2.92 12.17
N SER A 15 42.82 -2.96 10.95
CA SER A 15 41.56 -2.29 10.66
C SER A 15 40.50 -2.89 11.58
N TRP A 16 40.08 -2.12 12.58
CA TRP A 16 38.88 -2.40 13.35
C TRP A 16 37.71 -2.36 12.36
N VAL A 17 37.26 -3.54 11.94
CA VAL A 17 35.92 -3.70 11.39
C VAL A 17 34.99 -3.51 12.57
N SER A 18 34.34 -2.35 12.67
CA SER A 18 33.21 -2.15 13.57
C SER A 18 32.10 -3.07 13.09
N PHE A 19 31.92 -4.21 13.75
CA PHE A 19 30.70 -4.99 13.61
C PHE A 19 29.61 -4.23 14.35
N ALA A 20 28.74 -3.54 13.62
CA ALA A 20 27.47 -3.09 14.18
C ALA A 20 26.67 -4.37 14.47
N PHE A 21 26.38 -4.60 15.75
CA PHE A 21 25.49 -5.68 16.15
C PHE A 21 24.05 -5.21 15.98
N PRO A 22 23.15 -6.09 15.53
CA PRO A 22 21.73 -5.75 15.46
C PRO A 22 21.22 -5.45 16.88
N GLN A 23 20.48 -4.36 16.99
CA GLN A 23 19.93 -3.80 18.21
C GLN A 23 18.40 -3.93 18.26
N ILE A 24 17.76 -3.97 17.11
CA ILE A 24 16.31 -4.02 16.98
C ILE A 24 15.87 -5.20 16.11
N GLU A 25 14.70 -5.74 16.44
CA GLU A 25 13.95 -6.64 15.57
C GLU A 25 12.63 -5.95 15.22
N PHE A 26 12.29 -5.93 13.93
CA PHE A 26 11.09 -5.27 13.43
C PHE A 26 10.32 -6.22 12.52
N ASP A 27 9.31 -6.87 13.10
CA ASP A 27 8.41 -7.76 12.39
C ASP A 27 7.18 -6.99 11.90
N VAL A 28 6.87 -7.13 10.61
CA VAL A 28 5.80 -6.38 9.94
C VAL A 28 4.93 -7.35 9.16
N HIS A 29 3.64 -7.28 9.43
CA HIS A 29 2.60 -8.03 8.73
C HIS A 29 1.70 -7.07 7.98
N TRP A 30 1.67 -7.21 6.66
CA TRP A 30 0.79 -6.43 5.80
C TRP A 30 -0.62 -7.01 5.83
N THR A 31 -1.62 -6.16 5.94
CA THR A 31 -3.02 -6.61 5.83
C THR A 31 -3.34 -6.87 4.36
N PRO A 32 -4.04 -7.99 4.03
CA PRO A 32 -4.40 -8.30 2.66
C PRO A 32 -5.21 -7.14 2.06
N TYR A 33 -4.71 -6.59 0.96
CA TYR A 33 -5.28 -5.38 0.37
C TYR A 33 -6.71 -5.59 -0.09
N VAL A 34 -7.57 -4.63 0.28
CA VAL A 34 -8.77 -4.37 -0.47
C VAL A 34 -8.68 -2.93 -0.97
N THR A 35 -9.06 -2.71 -2.23
CA THR A 35 -8.92 -1.45 -2.99
C THR A 35 -9.52 -0.21 -2.28
N TYR A 36 -10.31 -0.39 -1.22
CA TYR A 36 -10.87 0.71 -0.44
C TYR A 36 -9.95 1.26 0.67
N TYR A 37 -8.80 0.65 1.00
CA TYR A 37 -8.01 1.11 2.15
C TYR A 37 -7.32 2.46 1.95
N LEU A 38 -6.82 2.78 0.76
CA LEU A 38 -6.11 4.05 0.54
C LEU A 38 -7.06 5.27 0.54
N SER A 39 -8.34 5.11 0.19
CA SER A 39 -9.32 6.20 0.34
C SER A 39 -9.69 6.48 1.80
N MET A 40 -9.24 5.63 2.73
CA MET A 40 -9.45 5.79 4.17
C MET A 40 -8.27 6.43 4.88
N VAL A 41 -7.20 6.78 4.16
CA VAL A 41 -6.04 7.53 4.69
C VAL A 41 -6.26 9.02 4.44
N ASP A 42 -6.25 9.83 5.49
CA ASP A 42 -6.20 11.28 5.38
C ASP A 42 -4.74 11.71 5.17
N ILE A 43 -4.43 12.16 3.96
CA ILE A 43 -3.07 12.56 3.57
C ILE A 43 -2.56 13.78 4.36
N ASN A 44 -3.45 14.59 4.94
CA ASN A 44 -3.06 15.80 5.67
C ASN A 44 -2.68 15.51 7.12
N THR A 45 -3.15 14.38 7.67
CA THR A 45 -2.94 14.02 9.07
C THR A 45 -2.23 12.68 9.26
N GLY A 46 -2.16 11.86 8.20
CA GLY A 46 -1.72 10.46 8.24
C GLY A 46 -2.75 9.52 8.87
N GLU A 47 -3.91 10.03 9.32
CA GLU A 47 -4.91 9.20 10.00
C GLU A 47 -5.51 8.17 9.05
N SER A 48 -5.63 6.93 9.53
CA SER A 48 -6.31 5.86 8.82
C SER A 48 -7.35 5.19 9.71
N ASN A 49 -8.50 4.87 9.12
CA ASN A 49 -9.55 4.11 9.82
C ASN A 49 -9.31 2.59 9.81
N MET A 50 -8.34 2.11 9.04
CA MET A 50 -8.00 0.68 8.94
C MET A 50 -6.49 0.43 8.93
N PRO A 51 -6.04 -0.71 9.48
CA PRO A 51 -4.63 -1.07 9.48
C PRO A 51 -4.21 -1.51 8.08
N ILE A 52 -3.17 -0.88 7.55
CA ILE A 52 -2.41 -1.27 6.35
C ILE A 52 -1.32 -2.27 6.74
N PHE A 53 -0.73 -2.07 7.91
CA PHE A 53 0.21 -3.02 8.49
C PHE A 53 0.01 -3.09 9.99
N LEU A 54 0.43 -4.22 10.55
CA LEU A 54 0.63 -4.44 11.96
C LEU A 54 2.09 -4.81 12.17
N SER A 55 2.70 -4.33 13.24
CA SER A 55 4.10 -4.61 13.51
C SER A 55 4.36 -4.87 14.99
N GLU A 56 5.45 -5.58 15.25
CA GLU A 56 6.08 -5.67 16.56
C GLU A 56 7.52 -5.17 16.44
N LEU A 57 7.83 -4.12 17.18
CA LEU A 57 9.18 -3.60 17.33
C LEU A 57 9.72 -4.04 18.69
N SER A 58 10.84 -4.74 18.68
CA SER A 58 11.46 -5.26 19.89
C SER A 58 12.99 -5.10 19.87
N ARG A 59 13.62 -5.31 21.03
CA ARG A 59 15.08 -5.25 21.17
C ARG A 59 15.68 -6.62 20.93
N GLU A 60 16.79 -6.64 20.22
CA GLU A 60 17.58 -7.85 20.02
C GLU A 60 18.23 -8.34 21.32
N SER A 61 18.50 -9.65 21.38
CA SER A 61 19.10 -10.27 22.55
C SER A 61 20.54 -9.77 22.75
N GLY A 62 20.78 -9.04 23.84
CA GLY A 62 22.09 -8.45 24.15
C GLY A 62 22.25 -6.99 23.73
N ALA A 63 21.21 -6.38 23.16
CA ALA A 63 21.15 -4.94 22.98
C ALA A 63 20.96 -4.21 24.33
N PRO A 64 21.25 -2.88 24.41
CA PRO A 64 21.05 -2.10 25.64
C PRO A 64 19.63 -2.21 26.20
N ASP A 65 19.46 -1.98 27.50
CA ASP A 65 18.15 -2.08 28.19
C ASP A 65 17.10 -1.08 27.65
N SER A 66 17.56 -0.03 26.97
CA SER A 66 16.75 1.01 26.35
C SER A 66 17.46 1.52 25.11
N ILE A 67 16.73 1.68 24.00
CA ILE A 67 17.28 2.04 22.69
C ILE A 67 16.39 3.11 22.06
N GLY A 68 16.98 4.19 21.55
CA GLY A 68 16.27 5.14 20.70
C GLY A 68 16.00 4.55 19.31
N VAL A 69 14.76 4.63 18.84
CA VAL A 69 14.39 4.17 17.49
C VAL A 69 13.58 5.25 16.78
N ASP A 70 13.97 5.58 15.56
CA ASP A 70 13.17 6.40 14.65
C ASP A 70 12.31 5.50 13.75
N ILE A 71 11.05 5.88 13.56
CA ILE A 71 10.09 5.17 12.71
C ILE A 71 9.62 6.09 11.60
N GLU A 72 9.61 5.57 10.39
CA GLU A 72 9.12 6.26 9.19
C GLU A 72 8.13 5.34 8.50
N PHE A 73 6.98 5.89 8.10
CA PHE A 73 6.01 5.23 7.24
C PHE A 73 5.66 6.16 6.08
N GLU A 74 5.73 5.63 4.86
CA GLU A 74 5.36 6.38 3.67
C GLU A 74 4.63 5.53 2.64
N ILE A 75 3.85 6.23 1.81
CA ILE A 75 3.14 5.67 0.67
C ILE A 75 3.67 6.36 -0.57
N ILE A 76 4.22 5.58 -1.51
CA ILE A 76 4.78 6.07 -2.77
C ILE A 76 3.87 5.64 -3.91
N ILE A 77 3.63 6.53 -4.87
CA ILE A 77 2.75 6.28 -6.01
C ILE A 77 3.48 6.48 -7.34
N ASP A 78 3.29 5.49 -8.23
CA ASP A 78 3.59 5.56 -9.65
C ASP A 78 2.27 5.41 -10.43
N SER A 79 1.76 6.50 -11.04
CA SER A 79 0.46 6.48 -11.71
C SER A 79 0.44 7.36 -12.96
N ASP A 80 0.37 6.70 -14.13
CA ASP A 80 0.14 7.37 -15.42
C ASP A 80 -1.21 8.12 -15.45
N ALA A 81 -2.23 7.58 -14.75
CA ALA A 81 -3.56 8.18 -14.69
C ALA A 81 -3.58 9.53 -13.95
N LEU A 82 -2.68 9.69 -12.97
CA LEU A 82 -2.49 10.93 -12.22
C LEU A 82 -1.31 11.78 -12.73
N GLY A 83 -0.52 11.25 -13.67
CA GLY A 83 0.68 11.91 -14.17
C GLY A 83 1.79 12.06 -13.13
N VAL A 84 1.87 11.13 -12.17
CA VAL A 84 2.86 11.10 -11.09
C VAL A 84 3.81 9.92 -11.27
N ASP A 85 5.10 10.16 -11.03
CA ASP A 85 6.18 9.19 -11.19
C ASP A 85 7.04 9.24 -9.92
N HIS A 86 6.99 8.16 -9.14
CA HIS A 86 7.70 8.01 -7.88
C HIS A 86 7.45 9.13 -6.86
N GLU A 87 6.21 9.57 -6.73
CA GLU A 87 5.83 10.66 -5.83
C GLU A 87 5.39 10.12 -4.46
N THR A 88 5.72 10.84 -3.40
CA THR A 88 5.30 10.48 -2.03
C THR A 88 3.90 11.00 -1.77
N LEU A 89 2.95 10.10 -1.56
CA LEU A 89 1.57 10.45 -1.24
C LEU A 89 1.47 11.08 0.15
N VAL A 90 2.06 10.41 1.14
CA VAL A 90 2.24 10.90 2.50
C VAL A 90 3.41 10.16 3.15
N LYS A 91 4.20 10.89 3.93
CA LYS A 91 5.29 10.37 4.76
C LYS A 91 5.14 10.91 6.17
N VAL A 92 4.95 9.99 7.11
CA VAL A 92 4.91 10.26 8.54
C VAL A 92 6.18 9.71 9.17
N GLU A 93 6.91 10.54 9.91
CA GLU A 93 8.12 10.10 10.60
C GLU A 93 8.23 10.65 12.02
N THR A 94 9.03 9.97 12.84
CA THR A 94 9.38 10.44 14.17
C THR A 94 10.34 11.62 14.09
N THR A 95 9.97 12.73 14.70
CA THR A 95 10.84 13.90 14.90
C THR A 95 11.80 13.73 16.07
N GLN A 96 11.50 12.78 16.96
CA GLN A 96 12.35 12.38 18.08
C GLN A 96 12.30 10.85 18.22
N PRO A 97 13.43 10.17 18.48
CA PRO A 97 13.45 8.73 18.65
C PRO A 97 12.53 8.30 19.79
N LEU A 98 11.71 7.27 19.55
CA LEU A 98 10.96 6.61 20.60
C LEU A 98 11.91 5.78 21.47
N ILE A 99 11.59 5.65 22.75
CA ILE A 99 12.43 4.93 23.71
C ILE A 99 11.93 3.50 23.88
N LEU A 100 12.60 2.56 23.19
CA LEU A 100 12.25 1.15 23.20
C LEU A 100 12.90 0.45 24.40
N SER A 101 12.11 0.15 25.43
CA SER A 101 12.58 -0.60 26.61
C SER A 101 11.95 -1.99 26.73
N ALA A 102 10.77 -2.16 26.13
CA ALA A 102 10.04 -3.41 25.98
C ALA A 102 9.37 -3.43 24.60
N PRO A 103 8.94 -4.60 24.10
CA PRO A 103 8.30 -4.68 22.79
C PRO A 103 7.07 -3.76 22.72
N ILE A 104 6.91 -3.11 21.57
CA ILE A 104 5.75 -2.28 21.25
C ILE A 104 5.08 -2.81 19.98
N HIS A 105 3.76 -2.73 19.93
CA HIS A 105 3.00 -2.95 18.71
C HIS A 105 2.66 -1.62 18.07
N LEU A 106 2.93 -1.50 16.77
CA LEU A 106 2.64 -0.30 15.99
C LEU A 106 1.86 -0.68 14.73
N SER A 107 0.98 0.22 14.31
CA SER A 107 0.32 0.20 13.02
C SER A 107 0.39 1.58 12.39
N ASN A 108 0.09 1.70 11.10
CA ASN A 108 -0.11 3.01 10.46
C ASN A 108 -1.21 3.84 11.16
N MET A 109 -2.15 3.21 11.86
CA MET A 109 -3.19 3.92 12.61
C MET A 109 -2.63 4.64 13.85
N ASP A 110 -1.45 4.26 14.33
CA ASP A 110 -0.74 4.94 15.42
C ASP A 110 0.25 5.99 14.90
N LEU A 111 0.57 5.95 13.59
CA LEU A 111 1.51 6.84 12.93
C LEU A 111 0.78 8.01 12.27
N ASN A 112 0.23 8.90 13.09
CA ASN A 112 -0.46 10.12 12.65
C ASN A 112 -0.22 11.30 13.60
N LEU A 113 -0.64 12.49 13.19
CA LEU A 113 -0.45 13.72 13.97
C LEU A 113 -1.32 13.83 15.23
N THR A 114 -2.27 12.91 15.46
CA THR A 114 -3.17 12.92 16.62
C THR A 114 -2.72 11.96 17.73
N THR A 115 -1.69 11.16 17.48
CA THR A 115 -1.20 10.12 18.39
C THR A 115 0.10 10.56 19.08
N ASP A 116 0.01 10.95 20.36
CA ASP A 116 1.16 11.40 21.16
C ASP A 116 1.87 10.26 21.90
N GLN A 117 1.25 9.09 22.02
CA GLN A 117 1.81 7.95 22.75
C GLN A 117 1.15 6.63 22.36
N VAL A 118 1.93 5.55 22.48
CA VAL A 118 1.47 4.15 22.46
C VAL A 118 1.84 3.47 23.77
N PHE A 119 1.49 2.20 23.94
CA PHE A 119 1.83 1.42 25.12
C PHE A 119 2.70 0.21 24.76
N ASP A 120 3.70 -0.05 25.58
CA ASP A 120 4.49 -1.28 25.47
C ASP A 120 3.72 -2.50 25.98
N ASN A 121 4.28 -3.70 25.77
CA ASN A 121 3.68 -4.96 26.21
C ASN A 121 3.60 -5.12 27.74
N GLN A 122 4.16 -4.19 28.52
CA GLN A 122 4.03 -4.09 29.98
C GLN A 122 3.01 -3.03 30.41
N GLY A 123 2.41 -2.30 29.48
CA GLY A 123 1.44 -1.24 29.73
C GLY A 123 2.07 0.12 30.09
N ASN A 124 3.38 0.30 29.88
CA ASN A 124 4.02 1.60 30.07
C ASN A 124 3.80 2.47 28.83
N PRO A 125 3.55 3.77 28.99
CA PRO A 125 3.44 4.68 27.86
C PRO A 125 4.80 4.90 27.20
N VAL A 126 4.80 4.90 25.86
CA VAL A 126 5.93 5.25 25.00
C VAL A 126 5.52 6.46 24.19
N ALA A 127 6.22 7.58 24.36
CA ALA A 127 5.91 8.83 23.68
C ALA A 127 6.21 8.71 22.18
N LEU A 128 5.32 9.24 21.36
CA LEU A 128 5.49 9.40 19.92
C LEU A 128 5.50 10.89 19.59
N HIS A 129 6.47 11.31 18.79
CA HIS A 129 6.57 12.69 18.30
C HIS A 129 6.63 12.63 16.79
N LEU A 130 5.48 12.77 16.12
CA LEU A 130 5.34 12.52 14.69
C LEU A 130 5.18 13.83 13.92
N ASP A 131 5.65 13.85 12.69
CA ASP A 131 5.41 14.94 11.74
C ASP A 131 5.23 14.38 10.32
N ILE A 132 4.58 15.17 9.46
CA ILE A 132 4.47 14.88 8.03
C ILE A 132 5.53 15.70 7.31
N THR A 133 6.55 15.01 6.79
CA THR A 133 7.71 15.68 6.18
C THR A 133 7.69 15.69 4.66
N GLU A 134 6.87 14.81 4.07
CA GLU A 134 6.62 14.78 2.64
C GLU A 134 5.17 14.38 2.37
N GLN A 135 4.55 15.02 1.40
CA GLN A 135 3.18 14.73 0.98
C GLN A 135 2.97 15.17 -0.46
N LEU A 136 1.97 14.58 -1.10
CA LEU A 136 1.60 14.91 -2.47
C LEU A 136 1.23 16.39 -2.58
N ASP A 137 1.53 17.00 -3.72
CA ASP A 137 1.11 18.37 -3.95
C ASP A 137 -0.42 18.50 -3.99
N MET A 138 -0.93 19.69 -3.68
CA MET A 138 -2.36 19.95 -3.55
C MET A 138 -3.13 19.69 -4.85
N GLU A 139 -2.55 20.03 -6.01
CA GLU A 139 -3.23 19.89 -7.31
C GLU A 139 -3.37 18.42 -7.69
N GLN A 140 -2.30 17.64 -7.53
CA GLN A 140 -2.30 16.19 -7.75
C GLN A 140 -3.21 15.46 -6.75
N ALA A 141 -3.19 15.88 -5.47
CA ALA A 141 -4.09 15.34 -4.46
C ALA A 141 -5.57 15.60 -4.81
N GLU A 142 -5.91 16.81 -5.27
CA GLU A 142 -7.27 17.13 -5.72
C GLU A 142 -7.71 16.26 -6.92
N GLN A 143 -6.81 16.01 -7.88
CA GLN A 143 -7.09 15.13 -9.02
C GLN A 143 -7.33 13.69 -8.56
N MET A 144 -6.50 13.17 -7.64
CA MET A 144 -6.68 11.85 -7.06
C MET A 144 -8.00 11.73 -6.31
N PHE A 145 -8.34 12.68 -5.44
CA PHE A 145 -9.62 12.69 -4.73
C PHE A 145 -10.80 12.77 -5.70
N SER A 146 -10.70 13.57 -6.75
CA SER A 146 -11.75 13.68 -7.77
C SER A 146 -11.98 12.37 -8.50
N ALA A 147 -10.90 11.64 -8.84
CA ALA A 147 -11.01 10.32 -9.44
C ALA A 147 -11.70 9.33 -8.49
N ILE A 148 -11.29 9.29 -7.21
CA ILE A 148 -11.89 8.40 -6.20
C ILE A 148 -13.38 8.73 -5.99
N VAL A 149 -13.75 10.01 -5.93
CA VAL A 149 -15.16 10.42 -5.76
C VAL A 149 -16.00 10.03 -6.97
N GLN A 150 -15.43 10.07 -8.19
CA GLN A 150 -16.15 9.73 -9.42
C GLN A 150 -16.29 8.22 -9.63
N THR A 151 -15.23 7.45 -9.37
CA THR A 151 -15.19 6.00 -9.67
C THR A 151 -15.50 5.13 -8.46
N GLY A 152 -15.42 5.70 -7.25
CA GLY A 152 -15.44 4.93 -6.00
C GLY A 152 -14.21 4.05 -5.80
N GLN A 153 -13.17 4.21 -6.63
CA GLN A 153 -11.99 3.36 -6.71
C GLN A 153 -10.72 4.21 -6.79
N LEU A 154 -9.61 3.63 -6.39
CA LEU A 154 -8.31 4.27 -6.57
C LEU A 154 -7.93 4.33 -8.05
N PRO A 155 -7.24 5.39 -8.49
CA PRO A 155 -6.66 5.47 -9.82
C PRO A 155 -5.70 4.31 -10.11
N ASP A 156 -5.55 4.00 -11.39
CA ASP A 156 -4.59 3.00 -11.85
C ASP A 156 -3.17 3.45 -11.49
N GLY A 157 -2.37 2.54 -10.95
CA GLY A 157 -1.03 2.84 -10.51
C GLY A 157 -0.45 1.78 -9.58
N VAL A 158 0.84 1.93 -9.29
CA VAL A 158 1.57 1.13 -8.32
C VAL A 158 1.71 1.94 -7.04
N TYR A 159 1.24 1.38 -5.94
CA TYR A 159 1.31 1.95 -4.61
C TYR A 159 2.28 1.13 -3.78
N THR A 160 3.38 1.75 -3.36
CA THR A 160 4.38 1.11 -2.49
C THR A 160 4.21 1.63 -1.08
N PHE A 161 3.91 0.73 -0.16
CA PHE A 161 3.88 1.01 1.27
C PHE A 161 5.24 0.67 1.85
N ARG A 162 5.87 1.63 2.52
CA ARG A 162 7.19 1.44 3.12
C ARG A 162 7.17 1.83 4.58
N VAL A 163 7.69 0.96 5.43
CA VAL A 163 7.94 1.26 6.84
C VAL A 163 9.38 0.94 7.19
N VAL A 164 10.00 1.87 7.91
CA VAL A 164 11.42 1.85 8.25
C VAL A 164 11.57 2.05 9.74
N ALA A 165 12.40 1.20 10.36
CA ALA A 165 12.86 1.38 11.73
C ALA A 165 14.37 1.60 11.74
N THR A 166 14.80 2.72 12.33
CA THR A 166 16.21 3.10 12.42
C THR A 166 16.61 3.21 13.89
N SER A 167 17.54 2.38 14.36
CA SER A 167 18.03 2.49 15.74
C SER A 167 19.12 3.55 15.88
N GLU A 168 19.35 4.00 17.11
CA GLU A 168 20.36 5.02 17.45
C GLU A 168 21.80 4.68 17.01
N ASN A 169 22.11 3.39 16.78
CA ASN A 169 23.42 2.97 16.30
C ASN A 169 23.57 3.07 14.76
N GLY A 170 22.49 3.45 14.06
CA GLY A 170 22.40 3.56 12.61
C GLY A 170 21.96 2.29 11.89
N GLU A 171 21.63 1.21 12.60
CA GLU A 171 20.97 0.04 12.00
C GLU A 171 19.59 0.43 11.49
N GLN A 172 19.30 0.05 10.26
CA GLN A 172 18.04 0.33 9.58
C GLN A 172 17.40 -0.97 9.09
N ILE A 173 16.13 -1.17 9.42
CA ILE A 173 15.31 -2.27 8.91
C ILE A 173 14.20 -1.65 8.06
N VAL A 174 14.17 -2.01 6.77
CA VAL A 174 13.17 -1.55 5.80
C VAL A 174 12.23 -2.70 5.46
N LYS A 175 10.93 -2.43 5.46
CA LYS A 175 9.88 -3.36 5.03
C LYS A 175 8.99 -2.66 4.02
N GLU A 176 8.68 -3.35 2.94
CA GLU A 176 7.86 -2.83 1.84
C GLU A 176 6.80 -3.85 1.44
N ASP A 177 5.68 -3.35 0.95
CA ASP A 177 4.70 -4.13 0.20
C ASP A 177 4.10 -3.27 -0.92
N VAL A 178 3.72 -3.93 -2.02
CA VAL A 178 3.40 -3.27 -3.28
C VAL A 178 2.02 -3.68 -3.75
N LEU A 179 1.14 -2.69 -3.90
CA LEU A 179 -0.20 -2.85 -4.44
C LEU A 179 -0.24 -2.29 -5.86
N ASN A 180 -0.46 -3.16 -6.85
CA ASN A 180 -0.69 -2.77 -8.23
C ASN A 180 -2.20 -2.68 -8.51
N ILE A 181 -2.68 -1.49 -8.86
CA ILE A 181 -4.08 -1.23 -9.22
C ILE A 181 -4.15 -1.01 -10.72
N SER A 182 -4.95 -1.86 -11.34
CA SER A 182 -5.23 -1.80 -12.76
C SER A 182 -6.71 -2.09 -12.97
N ASN A 183 -7.48 -1.06 -13.28
CA ASN A 183 -8.88 -1.20 -13.64
C ASN A 183 -8.99 -1.77 -15.06
N PRO A 184 -9.93 -2.69 -15.34
CA PRO A 184 -10.06 -3.27 -16.66
C PRO A 184 -10.34 -2.20 -17.72
N ALA A 185 -9.45 -2.12 -18.70
CA ALA A 185 -9.42 -1.06 -19.71
C ALA A 185 -10.63 -1.09 -20.67
N SER A 186 -11.32 -2.23 -20.82
CA SER A 186 -12.51 -2.28 -21.67
C SER A 186 -13.48 -3.43 -21.36
N LEU A 187 -14.78 -3.16 -21.51
CA LEU A 187 -15.86 -4.14 -21.66
C LEU A 187 -16.70 -3.74 -22.89
N GLN A 188 -16.67 -4.55 -23.95
CA GLN A 188 -17.38 -4.31 -25.20
C GLN A 188 -18.34 -5.46 -25.53
N LEU A 189 -19.57 -5.11 -25.91
CA LEU A 189 -20.50 -6.04 -26.55
C LEU A 189 -20.12 -6.20 -28.02
N VAL A 190 -19.70 -7.41 -28.41
CA VAL A 190 -19.34 -7.77 -29.79
C VAL A 190 -20.59 -8.10 -30.60
N SER A 191 -21.58 -8.77 -29.99
CA SER A 191 -22.84 -9.18 -30.63
C SER A 191 -23.80 -9.76 -29.58
N PRO A 192 -25.12 -9.85 -29.85
CA PRO A 192 -25.85 -9.05 -30.84
C PRO A 192 -26.07 -7.62 -30.33
N GLY A 193 -26.25 -6.69 -31.26
CA GLY A 193 -26.45 -5.27 -30.95
C GLY A 193 -25.22 -4.43 -31.29
N GLY A 194 -25.44 -3.12 -31.34
CA GLY A 194 -24.45 -2.11 -31.68
C GLY A 194 -24.84 -0.77 -31.06
N ILE A 195 -24.16 0.31 -31.45
CA ILE A 195 -24.45 1.66 -30.95
C ILE A 195 -25.90 2.01 -31.32
N LEU A 196 -26.71 2.46 -30.36
CA LEU A 196 -28.14 2.79 -30.57
C LEU A 196 -28.39 3.80 -31.68
N SER A 197 -27.37 4.60 -32.06
CA SER A 197 -27.44 5.55 -33.17
C SER A 197 -27.38 4.90 -34.55
N ASP A 198 -26.86 3.67 -34.66
CA ASP A 198 -26.74 2.96 -35.92
C ASP A 198 -27.90 1.99 -36.11
N THR A 199 -28.91 2.46 -36.83
CA THR A 199 -30.12 1.68 -37.17
C THR A 199 -30.00 0.95 -38.50
N THR A 200 -28.83 0.98 -39.14
CA THR A 200 -28.64 0.40 -40.48
C THR A 200 -28.56 -1.12 -40.46
N ILE A 201 -28.26 -1.72 -39.31
CA ILE A 201 -28.16 -3.18 -39.11
C ILE A 201 -29.07 -3.57 -37.94
N ASN A 202 -30.34 -3.91 -38.26
CA ASN A 202 -31.32 -4.41 -37.29
C ASN A 202 -31.47 -5.94 -37.31
N GLU A 203 -30.61 -6.65 -38.05
CA GLU A 203 -30.72 -8.11 -38.18
C GLU A 203 -29.90 -8.79 -37.08
N VAL A 204 -30.60 -9.38 -36.11
CA VAL A 204 -30.02 -10.09 -34.98
C VAL A 204 -29.78 -11.55 -35.37
N TYR A 205 -28.53 -11.92 -35.69
CA TYR A 205 -28.17 -13.29 -36.10
C TYR A 205 -28.12 -14.29 -34.94
N THR A 206 -27.96 -13.83 -33.71
CA THR A 206 -27.93 -14.64 -32.48
C THR A 206 -28.50 -13.84 -31.33
N SER A 207 -29.20 -14.48 -30.38
CA SER A 207 -29.65 -13.84 -29.14
C SER A 207 -28.65 -13.98 -27.99
N TYR A 208 -27.51 -14.64 -28.22
CA TYR A 208 -26.50 -14.88 -27.20
C TYR A 208 -25.47 -13.75 -27.20
N PRO A 209 -25.38 -12.95 -26.11
CA PRO A 209 -24.40 -11.89 -26.01
C PRO A 209 -22.97 -12.46 -25.96
N VAL A 210 -22.11 -11.92 -26.81
CA VAL A 210 -20.66 -12.13 -26.81
C VAL A 210 -20.04 -10.83 -26.34
N LEU A 211 -19.40 -10.90 -25.18
CA LEU A 211 -18.68 -9.79 -24.58
C LEU A 211 -17.18 -10.04 -24.78
N GLN A 212 -16.46 -9.00 -25.18
CA GLN A 212 -15.00 -8.97 -25.11
C GLN A 212 -14.64 -8.00 -24.01
N TRP A 213 -13.80 -8.45 -23.08
CA TRP A 213 -13.23 -7.57 -22.07
C TRP A 213 -11.72 -7.73 -22.08
N GLU A 214 -11.03 -6.65 -21.75
CA GLU A 214 -9.60 -6.65 -21.49
C GLU A 214 -9.41 -6.15 -20.06
N SER A 215 -8.84 -7.01 -19.22
CA SER A 215 -8.36 -6.65 -17.90
C SER A 215 -6.86 -6.86 -17.86
N ASP A 216 -6.17 -5.98 -17.17
CA ASP A 216 -4.79 -6.22 -16.83
C ASP A 216 -4.66 -7.46 -15.93
N PRO A 217 -3.53 -8.18 -16.02
CA PRO A 217 -3.29 -9.35 -15.19
C PRO A 217 -3.28 -8.93 -13.72
N CYS A 218 -4.23 -9.46 -12.96
CA CYS A 218 -4.21 -9.32 -11.51
C CYS A 218 -2.96 -10.00 -10.93
N ASN A 219 -2.14 -9.21 -10.25
CA ASN A 219 -0.91 -9.67 -9.60
C ASN A 219 -1.12 -10.01 -8.11
N TYR A 220 -2.35 -9.90 -7.59
CA TYR A 220 -2.67 -10.28 -6.23
C TYR A 220 -2.72 -11.81 -6.11
N ILE A 221 -1.91 -12.34 -5.21
CA ILE A 221 -1.91 -13.76 -4.84
C ILE A 221 -2.48 -13.85 -3.44
N ASP A 222 -3.53 -14.66 -3.27
CA ASP A 222 -4.11 -14.92 -1.96
C ASP A 222 -3.04 -15.59 -1.05
N PRO A 223 -2.71 -14.98 0.11
CA PRO A 223 -1.64 -15.47 0.97
C PRO A 223 -1.95 -16.81 1.64
N MET A 224 -3.22 -17.21 1.70
CA MET A 224 -3.70 -18.46 2.30
C MET A 224 -3.78 -19.60 1.28
N THR A 225 -4.14 -19.31 0.03
CA THR A 225 -4.35 -20.33 -1.01
C THR A 225 -3.19 -20.43 -2.01
N GLY A 226 -2.41 -19.36 -2.17
CA GLY A 226 -1.33 -19.27 -3.16
C GLY A 226 -1.81 -19.15 -4.61
N GLU A 227 -3.10 -18.91 -4.82
CA GLU A 227 -3.72 -18.73 -6.13
C GLU A 227 -3.93 -17.24 -6.45
N SER A 228 -4.19 -16.91 -7.73
CA SER A 228 -4.62 -15.56 -8.13
C SER A 228 -5.88 -15.19 -7.35
N GLY A 229 -5.79 -14.19 -6.48
CA GLY A 229 -6.88 -13.80 -5.59
C GLY A 229 -7.93 -12.88 -6.25
N CYS A 230 -7.76 -12.52 -7.52
CA CYS A 230 -8.79 -11.78 -8.24
C CYS A 230 -9.79 -12.70 -8.93
N GLU A 231 -11.07 -12.42 -8.67
CA GLU A 231 -12.19 -12.99 -9.40
C GLU A 231 -12.86 -11.87 -10.21
N TYR A 232 -13.05 -12.11 -11.51
CA TYR A 232 -13.72 -11.17 -12.39
C TYR A 232 -15.17 -11.58 -12.58
N PHE A 233 -16.09 -10.65 -12.38
CA PHE A 233 -17.52 -10.89 -12.53
C PHE A 233 -18.12 -9.92 -13.56
N ILE A 234 -19.00 -10.44 -14.41
CA ILE A 234 -19.81 -9.61 -15.31
C ILE A 234 -21.21 -9.51 -14.71
N ARG A 235 -21.63 -8.29 -14.40
CA ARG A 235 -23.01 -8.00 -14.00
C ARG A 235 -23.81 -7.54 -15.21
N VAL A 236 -24.92 -8.22 -15.47
CA VAL A 236 -25.88 -7.84 -16.53
C VAL A 236 -27.15 -7.32 -15.87
N ALA A 237 -27.58 -6.13 -16.28
CA ALA A 237 -28.81 -5.50 -15.80
C ALA A 237 -29.78 -5.23 -16.97
N GLU A 238 -31.07 -5.47 -16.74
CA GLU A 238 -32.12 -5.19 -17.72
C GLU A 238 -32.65 -3.76 -17.55
N PHE A 239 -32.61 -2.93 -18.59
CA PHE A 239 -33.27 -1.63 -18.57
C PHE A 239 -34.78 -1.76 -18.86
N LYS A 240 -35.61 -1.42 -17.87
CA LYS A 240 -37.07 -1.36 -18.00
C LYS A 240 -37.51 0.09 -17.89
N SER A 241 -37.96 0.69 -18.99
CA SER A 241 -38.34 2.11 -19.03
C SER A 241 -39.51 2.49 -18.10
N GLN A 242 -40.26 1.51 -17.59
CA GLN A 242 -41.36 1.71 -16.64
C GLN A 242 -40.89 1.71 -15.18
N GLU A 243 -39.71 1.14 -14.90
CA GLU A 243 -39.12 1.00 -13.56
C GLU A 243 -37.88 1.88 -13.38
N HIS A 244 -37.14 2.12 -14.47
CA HIS A 244 -35.87 2.83 -14.50
C HIS A 244 -35.99 4.13 -15.28
N SER A 245 -35.61 5.23 -14.65
CA SER A 245 -35.56 6.57 -15.23
C SER A 245 -34.26 6.83 -16.02
N SER A 246 -33.21 6.03 -15.81
CA SER A 246 -31.94 6.07 -16.55
C SER A 246 -31.29 4.68 -16.64
N MET A 247 -30.28 4.53 -17.51
CA MET A 247 -29.44 3.32 -17.55
C MET A 247 -28.72 3.09 -16.22
N ASP A 248 -28.21 4.15 -15.57
CA ASP A 248 -27.53 4.05 -14.28
C ASP A 248 -28.45 3.45 -13.21
N GLN A 249 -29.71 3.89 -13.18
CA GLN A 249 -30.69 3.33 -12.25
C GLN A 249 -30.98 1.84 -12.52
N ALA A 250 -30.86 1.39 -13.77
CA ALA A 250 -31.01 -0.03 -14.11
C ALA A 250 -29.80 -0.85 -13.63
N ILE A 251 -28.58 -0.34 -13.78
CA ILE A 251 -27.34 -0.97 -13.31
C ILE A 251 -27.36 -1.14 -11.79
N GLU A 252 -27.81 -0.12 -11.06
CA GLU A 252 -27.95 -0.14 -9.59
C GLU A 252 -29.17 -0.93 -9.10
N SER A 253 -30.09 -1.31 -9.99
CA SER A 253 -31.26 -2.10 -9.61
C SER A 253 -30.86 -3.51 -9.17
N VAL A 254 -31.55 -4.04 -8.15
CA VAL A 254 -31.28 -5.38 -7.61
C VAL A 254 -31.39 -6.41 -8.73
N THR A 255 -30.27 -7.04 -9.08
CA THR A 255 -30.19 -8.06 -10.12
C THR A 255 -31.06 -9.25 -9.76
N ARG A 256 -31.98 -9.61 -10.67
CA ARG A 256 -32.74 -10.87 -10.60
C ARG A 256 -32.19 -11.87 -11.61
N LEU A 257 -31.01 -12.47 -11.37
CA LEU A 257 -30.54 -13.66 -12.11
C LEU A 257 -29.69 -14.57 -11.18
N PRO A 258 -29.68 -15.90 -11.42
CA PRO A 258 -30.29 -16.91 -10.57
C PRO A 258 -29.50 -17.19 -9.28
N LEU A 259 -30.24 -17.58 -8.23
CA LEU A 259 -29.73 -17.90 -6.89
C LEU A 259 -28.88 -19.18 -6.79
N ASP A 260 -28.59 -19.85 -7.91
CA ASP A 260 -27.77 -21.07 -7.96
C ASP A 260 -26.85 -21.03 -9.19
N GLN A 261 -25.56 -20.73 -8.98
CA GLN A 261 -24.44 -21.12 -9.83
C GLN A 261 -23.35 -21.74 -8.96
#